data_AF-A0A349DA78-F1
#
_entry.id   AF-A0A349DA78-F1
#
_cell.length_a   1.000
_cell.length_b   1.000
_cell.length_c   1.000
_cell.angle_alpha   90.00
_cell.angle_beta   90.00
_cell.angle_gamma   90.00
#
_symmetry.space_group_name_H-M   'P 1'
#
loop_
_entity.id
_entity.type
_entity.pdbx_description
1 polymer ?
#
loop_
_entity_poly.entity_id
_entity_poly.type
_entity_poly.pdbx_seq_one_letter_code
_entity_poly.pdbx_strand_id
1 'polypeptide(L)'
;MLASRAPMGWNSWNTFAENINEKVVIETADFIVESGLRDCGYEYVIIDDCWSLRERNENNEIVPDPEKFPHGMKYVSDYVHSKGLKFGMYSCAGTMTCAAYPGSLDHEFIDAKCFAEWGIDYLKYDYCYHPFTTYGHMLYKRMGLALANCGRDILFAACSWGSENTKSWIKETGAHTWRSTGDI
;
A
#
# COMPACT_ATOMS: atom_id res chain seq x y z
N MET A 1 -14.53 9.97 -8.26
CA MET A 1 -13.73 10.59 -7.17
C MET A 1 -13.47 9.51 -6.14
N LEU A 2 -12.20 9.13 -5.97
CA LEU A 2 -11.78 8.21 -4.90
C LEU A 2 -11.91 8.90 -3.53
N ALA A 3 -12.19 8.12 -2.48
CA ALA A 3 -12.27 8.58 -1.08
C ALA A 3 -13.27 9.73 -0.80
N SER A 4 -14.48 9.68 -1.37
CA SER A 4 -15.57 10.61 -1.00
C SER A 4 -16.07 10.44 0.45
N ARG A 5 -15.72 9.32 1.07
CA ARG A 5 -15.86 9.00 2.50
C ARG A 5 -14.53 8.47 3.01
N ALA A 6 -14.32 8.52 4.32
CA ALA A 6 -13.15 7.90 4.94
C ALA A 6 -13.10 6.41 4.57
N PRO A 7 -11.96 5.88 4.09
CA PRO A 7 -11.84 4.46 3.75
C PRO A 7 -11.97 3.62 5.03
N MET A 8 -12.79 2.57 4.95
CA MET A 8 -13.04 1.64 6.05
C MET A 8 -12.54 0.26 5.67
N GLY A 9 -11.84 -0.41 6.58
CA GLY A 9 -11.23 -1.70 6.31
C GLY A 9 -10.36 -2.20 7.44
N TRP A 10 -9.48 -3.12 7.10
CA TRP A 10 -8.52 -3.76 7.98
C TRP A 10 -7.11 -3.62 7.42
N ASN A 11 -6.11 -3.52 8.31
CA ASN A 11 -4.69 -3.51 7.98
C ASN A 11 -3.94 -4.55 8.84
N SER A 12 -2.98 -5.26 8.24
CA SER A 12 -2.31 -6.39 8.87
C SER A 12 -1.35 -6.05 10.02
N TRP A 13 -0.79 -4.85 10.05
CA TRP A 13 0.41 -4.53 10.85
C TRP A 13 0.22 -4.76 12.35
N ASN A 14 -0.85 -4.20 12.93
CA ASN A 14 -1.04 -4.20 14.39
C ASN A 14 -1.32 -5.59 14.99
N THR A 15 -1.64 -6.58 14.15
CA THR A 15 -1.90 -7.96 14.60
C THR A 15 -0.79 -8.91 14.20
N PHE A 16 -0.34 -8.83 12.93
CA PHE A 16 0.56 -9.83 12.36
C PHE A 16 1.99 -9.33 12.19
N ALA A 17 2.21 -8.01 12.16
CA ALA A 17 3.50 -7.41 11.82
C ALA A 17 4.11 -8.09 10.57
N GLU A 18 5.30 -8.67 10.70
CA GLU A 18 6.00 -9.38 9.62
C GLU A 18 5.39 -10.74 9.23
N ASN A 19 4.53 -11.32 10.07
CA ASN A 19 3.93 -12.64 9.90
C ASN A 19 2.68 -12.62 9.01
N ILE A 20 2.76 -11.88 7.90
CA ILE A 20 1.72 -11.80 6.88
C ILE A 20 1.99 -12.80 5.75
N ASN A 21 0.94 -13.45 5.24
CA ASN A 21 1.00 -14.37 4.10
C ASN A 21 -0.38 -14.47 3.44
N GLU A 22 -0.44 -15.14 2.28
CA GLU A 22 -1.65 -15.34 1.48
C GLU A 22 -2.82 -15.90 2.30
N LYS A 23 -2.56 -16.92 3.13
CA LYS A 23 -3.59 -17.55 3.96
C LYS A 23 -4.24 -16.55 4.91
N VAL A 24 -3.44 -15.74 5.61
CA VAL A 24 -3.93 -14.71 6.53
C VAL A 24 -4.84 -13.71 5.80
N VAL A 25 -4.47 -13.29 4.59
CA VAL A 25 -5.28 -12.34 3.80
C VAL A 25 -6.61 -12.98 3.39
N ILE A 26 -6.58 -14.22 2.90
CA ILE A 26 -7.77 -14.97 2.47
C ILE A 26 -8.73 -15.18 3.64
N GLU A 27 -8.24 -15.69 4.77
CA GLU A 27 -9.06 -15.93 5.96
C GLU A 27 -9.64 -14.62 6.53
N THR A 28 -8.88 -13.52 6.46
CA THR A 28 -9.37 -12.20 6.88
C THR A 28 -10.48 -11.68 5.95
N ALA A 29 -10.33 -11.86 4.63
CA ALA A 29 -11.35 -11.47 3.66
C ALA A 29 -12.65 -12.26 3.86
N ASP A 30 -12.54 -13.57 4.10
CA ASP A 30 -13.69 -14.42 4.43
C ASP A 30 -14.38 -13.95 5.72
N PHE A 31 -13.60 -13.72 6.78
CA PHE A 31 -14.16 -13.24 8.05
C PHE A 31 -14.87 -11.88 7.93
N ILE A 32 -14.32 -10.92 7.18
CA ILE A 32 -14.97 -9.60 6.98
C ILE A 32 -16.34 -9.75 6.33
N VAL A 33 -16.51 -10.71 5.41
CA VAL A 33 -17.81 -11.01 4.81
C VAL A 33 -18.72 -11.76 5.76
N GLU A 34 -18.25 -12.86 6.35
CA GLU A 34 -19.05 -13.75 7.20
C GLU A 34 -19.54 -13.07 8.48
N SER A 35 -18.72 -12.18 9.06
CA SER A 35 -19.08 -11.40 10.26
C SER A 35 -20.07 -10.26 9.98
N GLY A 36 -20.37 -9.97 8.72
CA GLY A 36 -21.20 -8.83 8.31
C GLY A 36 -20.48 -7.48 8.33
N LEU A 37 -19.16 -7.43 8.60
CA LEU A 37 -18.39 -6.17 8.59
C LEU A 37 -18.40 -5.51 7.21
N ARG A 38 -18.36 -6.30 6.13
CA ARG A 38 -18.53 -5.77 4.77
C ARG A 38 -19.83 -4.99 4.62
N ASP A 39 -20.93 -5.54 5.13
CA ASP A 39 -22.26 -4.91 5.03
C ASP A 39 -22.37 -3.67 5.93
N CYS A 40 -21.49 -3.55 6.94
CA CYS A 40 -21.26 -2.34 7.74
C CYS A 40 -20.32 -1.31 7.07
N GLY A 41 -19.80 -1.59 5.87
CA GLY A 41 -18.98 -0.67 5.07
C GLY A 41 -17.47 -0.94 5.12
N TYR A 42 -16.99 -1.98 5.80
CA TYR A 42 -15.58 -2.36 5.76
C TYR A 42 -15.24 -3.01 4.41
N GLU A 43 -14.55 -2.28 3.54
CA GLU A 43 -14.32 -2.69 2.16
C GLU A 43 -12.86 -2.96 1.81
N TYR A 44 -11.89 -2.45 2.58
CA TYR A 44 -10.46 -2.64 2.28
C TYR A 44 -9.82 -3.75 3.14
N VAL A 45 -9.04 -4.62 2.50
CA VAL A 45 -8.11 -5.55 3.14
C VAL A 45 -6.69 -5.14 2.74
N ILE A 46 -5.92 -4.59 3.67
CA ILE A 46 -4.63 -3.96 3.40
C ILE A 46 -3.52 -4.79 4.04
N ILE A 47 -2.56 -5.26 3.24
CA ILE A 47 -1.30 -5.78 3.78
C ILE A 47 -0.31 -4.63 3.98
N ASP A 48 0.44 -4.71 5.07
CA ASP A 48 1.48 -3.76 5.42
C ASP A 48 2.88 -4.25 4.98
N ASP A 49 3.94 -3.77 5.62
CA ASP A 49 5.33 -4.13 5.31
C ASP A 49 5.60 -5.66 5.33
N CYS A 50 6.80 -6.05 4.89
CA CYS A 50 7.31 -7.43 4.91
C CYS A 50 6.65 -8.42 3.94
N TRP A 51 6.00 -7.96 2.87
CA TRP A 51 5.34 -8.83 1.89
C TRP A 51 6.24 -9.32 0.74
N SER A 52 7.36 -8.63 0.49
CA SER A 52 8.23 -8.86 -0.66
C SER A 52 9.50 -9.63 -0.30
N LEU A 53 10.26 -10.05 -1.30
CA LEU A 53 11.67 -10.37 -1.13
C LEU A 53 12.48 -9.11 -0.76
N ARG A 54 13.69 -9.30 -0.23
CA ARG A 54 14.60 -8.20 0.14
C ARG A 54 15.34 -7.59 -1.05
N GLU A 55 15.24 -8.20 -2.22
CA GLU A 55 15.89 -7.75 -3.45
C GLU A 55 14.85 -7.60 -4.56
N ARG A 56 15.08 -6.61 -5.42
CA ARG A 56 14.33 -6.43 -6.67
C ARG A 56 14.84 -7.43 -7.70
N ASN A 57 14.00 -7.77 -8.68
CA ASN A 57 14.44 -8.60 -9.81
C ASN A 57 15.31 -7.79 -10.81
N GLU A 58 15.76 -8.45 -11.87
CA GLU A 58 16.59 -7.86 -12.94
C GLU A 58 15.89 -6.69 -13.69
N ASN A 59 14.55 -6.64 -13.65
CA ASN A 59 13.76 -5.54 -14.22
C ASN A 59 13.57 -4.37 -13.23
N ASN A 60 14.21 -4.44 -12.06
CA ASN A 60 14.04 -3.52 -10.93
C ASN A 60 12.62 -3.52 -10.33
N GLU A 61 11.86 -4.60 -10.45
CA GLU A 61 10.52 -4.73 -9.87
C GLU A 61 10.61 -5.29 -8.44
N ILE A 62 9.72 -4.84 -7.56
CA ILE A 62 9.55 -5.48 -6.24
C ILE A 62 8.90 -6.86 -6.45
N VAL A 63 9.49 -7.90 -5.89
CA VAL A 63 9.02 -9.28 -6.06
C VAL A 63 8.27 -9.73 -4.81
N PRO A 64 7.01 -10.19 -4.90
CA PRO A 64 6.33 -10.82 -3.78
C PRO A 64 7.12 -12.02 -3.25
N ASP A 65 7.21 -12.18 -1.94
CA ASP A 65 7.88 -13.34 -1.35
C ASP A 65 7.09 -14.62 -1.71
N PRO A 66 7.66 -15.57 -2.48
CA PRO A 66 6.94 -16.77 -2.92
C PRO A 66 6.66 -17.77 -1.79
N GLU A 67 7.35 -17.67 -0.65
CA GLU A 67 7.01 -18.48 0.53
C GLU A 67 5.76 -17.94 1.22
N LYS A 68 5.60 -16.61 1.26
CA LYS A 68 4.43 -15.95 1.86
C LYS A 68 3.23 -15.92 0.90
N PHE A 69 3.49 -15.73 -0.38
CA PHE A 69 2.48 -15.53 -1.42
C PHE A 69 2.76 -16.43 -2.62
N PRO A 70 2.58 -17.77 -2.48
CA PRO A 70 2.97 -18.75 -3.49
C PRO A 70 2.24 -18.59 -4.83
N HIS A 71 1.06 -17.96 -4.84
CA HIS A 71 0.30 -17.67 -6.06
C HIS A 71 0.44 -16.21 -6.53
N GLY A 72 1.25 -15.41 -5.84
CA GLY A 72 1.51 -14.00 -6.14
C GLY A 72 0.36 -13.05 -5.81
N MET A 73 0.65 -11.75 -5.89
CA MET A 73 -0.29 -10.70 -5.45
C MET A 73 -1.56 -10.61 -6.28
N LYS A 74 -1.49 -10.93 -7.58
CA LYS A 74 -2.68 -10.92 -8.44
C LYS A 74 -3.72 -11.95 -7.97
N TYR A 75 -3.29 -13.15 -7.60
CA TYR A 75 -4.19 -14.19 -7.07
C TYR A 75 -4.89 -13.72 -5.79
N VAL A 76 -4.13 -13.12 -4.87
CA VAL A 76 -4.66 -12.57 -3.62
C VAL A 76 -5.68 -11.47 -3.91
N SER A 77 -5.33 -10.53 -4.80
CA SER A 77 -6.22 -9.44 -5.19
C SER A 77 -7.51 -9.96 -5.83
N ASP A 78 -7.40 -10.88 -6.79
CA ASP A 78 -8.55 -11.49 -7.46
C ASP A 78 -9.46 -12.21 -6.43
N TYR A 79 -8.88 -12.88 -5.44
CA TYR A 79 -9.64 -13.52 -4.36
C TYR A 79 -10.39 -12.48 -3.51
N VAL A 80 -9.71 -11.44 -3.03
CA VAL A 80 -10.32 -10.36 -2.24
C VAL A 80 -11.45 -9.68 -3.04
N HIS A 81 -11.23 -9.42 -4.33
CA HIS A 81 -12.26 -8.87 -5.22
C HIS A 81 -13.46 -9.79 -5.37
N SER A 82 -13.26 -11.11 -5.43
CA SER A 82 -14.35 -12.09 -5.51
C SER A 82 -15.30 -12.04 -4.30
N LYS A 83 -14.85 -11.51 -3.17
CA LYS A 83 -15.63 -11.30 -1.94
C LYS A 83 -16.38 -9.96 -1.92
N GLY A 84 -16.21 -9.13 -2.96
CA GLY A 84 -16.72 -7.77 -3.02
C GLY A 84 -15.93 -6.78 -2.16
N LEU A 85 -14.67 -7.12 -1.85
CA LEU A 85 -13.74 -6.29 -1.10
C LEU A 85 -12.68 -5.69 -2.04
N LYS A 86 -11.86 -4.78 -1.53
CA LYS A 86 -10.76 -4.10 -2.21
C LYS A 86 -9.44 -4.47 -1.55
N PHE A 87 -8.39 -4.66 -2.34
CA PHE A 87 -7.09 -5.09 -1.84
C PHE A 87 -6.09 -3.94 -1.80
N GLY A 88 -5.35 -3.83 -0.70
CA GLY A 88 -4.36 -2.77 -0.48
C GLY A 88 -2.97 -3.31 -0.18
N MET A 89 -1.97 -2.56 -0.61
CA MET A 89 -0.55 -2.88 -0.39
C MET A 89 0.20 -1.72 0.27
N TYR A 90 1.45 -1.99 0.59
CA TYR A 90 2.36 -1.09 1.25
C TYR A 90 3.66 -0.92 0.45
N SER A 91 4.16 0.31 0.41
CA SER A 91 5.54 0.62 0.02
C SER A 91 6.00 1.88 0.76
N CYS A 92 7.17 2.40 0.39
CA CYS A 92 7.83 3.52 1.04
C CYS A 92 8.41 4.51 0.03
N ALA A 93 8.42 5.80 0.39
CA ALA A 93 9.03 6.90 -0.36
C ALA A 93 10.56 7.03 -0.15
N GLY A 94 11.18 5.99 0.41
CA GLY A 94 12.63 5.86 0.55
C GLY A 94 13.18 4.66 -0.22
N THR A 95 14.50 4.47 -0.13
CA THR A 95 15.18 3.34 -0.77
C THR A 95 14.76 1.99 -0.18
N MET A 96 14.34 2.00 1.09
CA MET A 96 13.83 0.85 1.80
C MET A 96 12.54 1.18 2.56
N THR A 97 11.75 0.16 2.83
CA THR A 97 10.65 0.22 3.79
C THR A 97 11.14 0.32 5.22
N CYS A 98 10.23 0.57 6.17
CA CYS A 98 10.61 0.66 7.57
C CYS A 98 11.19 -0.65 8.13
N ALA A 99 10.77 -1.81 7.62
CA ALA A 99 11.34 -3.12 7.94
C ALA A 99 12.51 -3.56 7.02
N ALA A 100 13.09 -2.61 6.28
CA ALA A 100 14.24 -2.80 5.40
C ALA A 100 13.99 -3.78 4.22
N TYR A 101 12.80 -3.73 3.62
CA TYR A 101 12.50 -4.31 2.31
C TYR A 101 12.65 -3.23 1.22
N PRO A 102 12.65 -3.58 -0.09
CA PRO A 102 12.73 -2.58 -1.16
C PRO A 102 11.61 -1.53 -1.06
N GLY A 103 11.97 -0.26 -0.94
CA GLY A 103 11.05 0.87 -1.07
C GLY A 103 10.98 1.36 -2.52
N SER A 104 10.02 2.22 -2.85
CA SER A 104 9.75 2.63 -4.23
C SER A 104 10.45 3.90 -4.69
N LEU A 105 11.36 4.48 -3.90
CA LEU A 105 12.11 5.66 -4.34
C LEU A 105 12.85 5.38 -5.66
N ASP A 106 12.70 6.30 -6.62
CA ASP A 106 13.23 6.24 -7.99
C ASP A 106 12.73 5.05 -8.85
N HIS A 107 11.72 4.32 -8.36
CA HIS A 107 11.07 3.20 -9.05
C HIS A 107 9.55 3.38 -9.11
N GLU A 108 9.03 4.59 -8.84
CA GLU A 108 7.61 4.83 -8.59
C GLU A 108 6.71 4.41 -9.75
N PHE A 109 7.14 4.67 -10.99
CA PHE A 109 6.37 4.31 -12.20
C PHE A 109 6.40 2.81 -12.49
N ILE A 110 7.50 2.12 -12.19
CA ILE A 110 7.61 0.67 -12.34
C ILE A 110 6.69 0.02 -11.30
N ASP A 111 6.82 0.41 -10.04
CA ASP A 111 6.06 -0.18 -8.95
C ASP A 111 4.56 0.12 -9.07
N ALA A 112 4.17 1.34 -9.44
CA ALA A 112 2.76 1.69 -9.67
C ALA A 112 2.14 0.85 -10.80
N LYS A 113 2.91 0.55 -11.86
CA LYS A 113 2.47 -0.34 -12.94
C LYS A 113 2.29 -1.76 -12.42
N CYS A 114 3.24 -2.31 -11.65
CA CYS A 114 3.09 -3.63 -11.04
C CYS A 114 1.84 -3.71 -10.13
N PHE A 115 1.61 -2.69 -9.30
CA PHE A 115 0.43 -2.62 -8.44
C PHE A 115 -0.87 -2.60 -9.27
N ALA A 116 -0.91 -1.85 -10.37
CA ALA A 116 -2.07 -1.85 -11.26
C ALA A 116 -2.30 -3.22 -11.92
N GLU A 117 -1.24 -3.88 -12.39
CA GLU A 117 -1.30 -5.21 -13.01
C GLU A 117 -1.74 -6.30 -12.03
N TRP A 118 -1.38 -6.18 -10.75
CA TRP A 118 -1.85 -7.06 -9.68
C TRP A 118 -3.27 -6.75 -9.20
N GLY A 119 -3.87 -5.64 -9.64
CA GLY A 119 -5.24 -5.28 -9.28
C GLY A 119 -5.39 -4.50 -7.96
N ILE A 120 -4.32 -3.89 -7.46
CA ILE A 120 -4.34 -3.18 -6.17
C ILE A 120 -5.28 -1.96 -6.21
N ASP A 121 -6.00 -1.71 -5.12
CA ASP A 121 -6.96 -0.62 -4.98
C ASP A 121 -6.53 0.46 -3.97
N TYR A 122 -5.50 0.17 -3.18
CA TYR A 122 -5.01 1.04 -2.11
C TYR A 122 -3.50 0.90 -1.95
N LEU A 123 -2.78 2.02 -1.86
CA LEU A 123 -1.36 2.04 -1.51
C LEU A 123 -1.14 2.86 -0.24
N LYS A 124 -0.72 2.21 0.85
CA LYS A 124 -0.08 2.87 1.99
C LYS A 124 1.37 3.18 1.59
N TYR A 125 1.79 4.43 1.72
CA TYR A 125 3.10 4.87 1.27
C TYR A 125 3.87 5.58 2.37
N ASP A 126 4.82 4.85 2.96
CA ASP A 126 5.61 5.26 4.11
C ASP A 126 6.74 6.23 3.78
N TYR A 127 7.49 6.65 4.80
CA TYR A 127 8.49 7.70 4.68
C TYR A 127 9.84 7.32 5.32
N CYS A 128 10.11 6.04 5.55
CA CYS A 128 11.41 5.55 6.04
C CYS A 128 12.50 5.63 4.96
N TYR A 129 13.78 5.71 5.36
CA TYR A 129 14.93 5.69 4.44
C TYR A 129 14.86 6.67 3.24
N HIS A 130 14.14 7.79 3.39
CA HIS A 130 14.08 8.84 2.38
C HIS A 130 15.35 9.72 2.46
N PRO A 131 15.77 10.34 1.34
CA PRO A 131 16.96 11.19 1.33
C PRO A 131 16.70 12.50 2.08
N PHE A 132 17.61 12.86 2.99
CA PHE A 132 17.54 14.12 3.75
C PHE A 132 17.53 15.40 2.89
N THR A 133 17.92 15.29 1.62
CA THR A 133 18.03 16.41 0.68
C THR A 133 16.76 16.65 -0.16
N THR A 134 15.77 15.75 -0.09
CA THR A 134 14.53 15.87 -0.87
C THR A 134 13.33 15.99 0.05
N TYR A 135 12.54 17.05 -0.15
CA TYR A 135 11.33 17.31 0.65
C TYR A 135 10.22 16.29 0.36
N GLY A 136 9.42 15.99 1.37
CA GLY A 136 8.34 15.01 1.31
C GLY A 136 7.32 15.34 0.23
N HIS A 137 7.03 16.64 0.02
CA HIS A 137 6.17 17.09 -1.07
C HIS A 137 6.59 16.52 -2.43
N MET A 138 7.88 16.52 -2.76
CA MET A 138 8.38 16.00 -4.03
C MET A 138 8.29 14.48 -4.11
N LEU A 139 8.66 13.80 -3.03
CA LEU A 139 8.67 12.33 -2.94
C LEU A 139 7.25 11.76 -3.10
N TYR A 140 6.28 12.28 -2.34
CA TYR A 140 4.89 11.86 -2.45
C TYR A 140 4.25 12.27 -3.79
N LYS A 141 4.63 13.42 -4.36
CA LYS A 141 4.11 13.86 -5.66
C LYS A 141 4.57 12.95 -6.80
N ARG A 142 5.79 12.41 -6.75
CA ARG A 142 6.27 11.42 -7.73
C ARG A 142 5.40 10.16 -7.73
N MET A 143 5.16 9.58 -6.56
CA MET A 143 4.29 8.41 -6.45
C MET A 143 2.84 8.74 -6.84
N GLY A 144 2.31 9.88 -6.42
CA GLY A 144 0.97 10.30 -6.83
C GLY A 144 0.81 10.46 -8.35
N LEU A 145 1.83 10.98 -9.04
CA LEU A 145 1.88 11.03 -10.50
C LEU A 145 1.97 9.62 -11.13
N ALA A 146 2.78 8.74 -10.55
CA ALA A 146 2.89 7.35 -11.02
C ALA A 146 1.54 6.61 -10.93
N LEU A 147 0.85 6.72 -9.78
CA LEU A 147 -0.48 6.14 -9.58
C LEU A 147 -1.52 6.74 -10.52
N ALA A 148 -1.49 8.06 -10.76
CA ALA A 148 -2.41 8.70 -11.71
C ALA A 148 -2.22 8.22 -13.16
N ASN A 149 -1.07 7.63 -13.50
CA ASN A 149 -0.73 7.18 -14.86
C ASN A 149 -0.60 5.65 -14.99
N CYS A 150 -0.91 4.88 -13.94
CA CYS A 150 -0.75 3.41 -13.96
C CYS A 150 -1.91 2.66 -14.63
N GLY A 151 -3.00 3.35 -14.99
CA GLY A 151 -4.16 2.75 -15.66
C GLY A 151 -5.19 2.11 -14.73
N ARG A 152 -5.01 2.21 -13.41
CA ARG A 152 -5.97 1.78 -12.39
C ARG A 152 -6.14 2.88 -11.33
N ASP A 153 -7.37 3.04 -10.86
CA ASP A 153 -7.68 3.91 -9.73
C ASP A 153 -7.18 3.27 -8.42
N ILE A 154 -6.10 3.80 -7.84
CA ILE A 154 -5.51 3.34 -6.58
C ILE A 154 -5.61 4.43 -5.52
N LEU A 155 -6.24 4.14 -4.37
CA LEU A 155 -6.31 5.06 -3.25
C LEU A 155 -4.92 5.24 -2.64
N PHE A 156 -4.36 6.42 -2.84
CA PHE A 156 -3.06 6.80 -2.29
C PHE A 156 -3.17 7.32 -0.84
N ALA A 157 -2.60 6.58 0.12
CA ALA A 157 -2.58 6.91 1.53
C ALA A 157 -1.16 7.23 2.02
N ALA A 158 -0.93 8.51 2.31
CA ALA A 158 0.40 9.00 2.67
C ALA A 158 0.72 8.78 4.16
N CYS A 159 1.87 8.18 4.45
CA CYS A 159 2.29 7.81 5.79
C CYS A 159 3.61 8.52 6.14
N SER A 160 3.56 9.84 6.37
CA SER A 160 4.74 10.68 6.63
C SER A 160 4.94 11.10 8.09
N TRP A 161 4.16 10.53 9.01
CA TRP A 161 4.19 10.83 10.45
C TRP A 161 3.85 12.28 10.85
N GLY A 162 3.22 13.04 9.95
CA GLY A 162 3.07 14.50 10.12
C GLY A 162 4.38 15.28 9.94
N SER A 163 5.44 14.63 9.48
CA SER A 163 6.75 15.23 9.23
C SER A 163 6.66 16.38 8.23
N GLU A 164 7.58 17.35 8.34
CA GLU A 164 7.63 18.51 7.44
C GLU A 164 6.30 19.26 7.32
N ASN A 165 5.50 19.27 8.40
CA ASN A 165 4.17 19.87 8.39
C ASN A 165 3.28 19.33 7.25
N THR A 166 3.21 18.00 7.08
CA THR A 166 2.50 17.28 5.98
C THR A 166 1.22 17.97 5.50
N LYS A 167 0.37 18.43 6.42
CA LYS A 167 -0.90 19.09 6.13
C LYS A 167 -0.80 20.28 5.16
N SER A 168 0.35 20.97 5.08
CA SER A 168 0.50 22.16 4.23
C SER A 168 0.75 21.85 2.76
N TRP A 169 1.18 20.63 2.42
CA TRP A 169 1.59 20.27 1.06
C TRP A 169 0.93 19.00 0.50
N ILE A 170 0.41 18.11 1.36
CA ILE A 170 -0.04 16.79 0.94
C ILE A 170 -1.21 16.79 -0.04
N LYS A 171 -2.06 17.84 0.00
CA LYS A 171 -3.18 17.98 -0.93
C LYS A 171 -2.74 18.11 -2.39
N GLU A 172 -1.50 18.57 -2.63
CA GLU A 172 -0.96 18.80 -3.97
C GLU A 172 -0.24 17.56 -4.55
N THR A 173 -0.10 16.49 -3.77
CA THR A 173 0.64 15.28 -4.19
C THR A 173 -0.25 14.22 -4.82
N GLY A 174 -1.58 14.39 -4.81
CA GLY A 174 -2.54 13.37 -5.24
C GLY A 174 -2.90 12.35 -4.16
N ALA A 175 -2.41 12.52 -2.92
CA ALA A 175 -2.82 11.67 -1.81
C ALA A 175 -4.26 11.94 -1.38
N HIS A 176 -4.98 10.86 -1.03
CA HIS A 176 -6.39 10.91 -0.63
C HIS A 176 -6.54 10.96 0.90
N THR A 177 -5.60 10.34 1.61
CA THR A 177 -5.50 10.39 3.08
C THR A 177 -4.04 10.62 3.48
N TRP A 178 -3.83 11.12 4.69
CA TRP A 178 -2.48 11.21 5.26
C TRP A 178 -2.50 10.97 6.77
N ARG A 179 -1.40 10.42 7.28
CA ARG A 179 -1.22 10.13 8.69
C ARG A 179 -0.58 11.33 9.40
N SER A 180 -1.22 11.80 10.48
CA SER A 180 -0.93 13.09 11.13
C SER A 180 -0.01 13.05 12.36
N THR A 181 0.27 11.87 12.89
CA THR A 181 1.05 11.64 14.14
C THR A 181 2.13 10.57 13.92
N GLY A 182 2.85 10.14 14.96
CA GLY A 182 3.61 8.88 14.91
C GLY A 182 2.71 7.64 14.77
N ASP A 183 3.31 6.46 14.91
CA ASP A 183 2.57 5.20 15.05
C ASP A 183 1.80 5.19 16.39
N ILE A 184 0.69 4.45 16.47
CA ILE A 184 -0.20 4.37 17.66
C ILE A 184 0.36 3.45 18.74
#